data_AF-A0A641SAQ5-F1
#
_entry.id   AF-A0A641SAQ5-F1
#
_cell.length_a   1.000
_cell.length_b   1.000
_cell.length_c   1.000
_cell.angle_alpha   90.00
_cell.angle_beta   90.00
_cell.angle_gamma   90.00
#
_symmetry.space_group_name_H-M   'P 1'
#
loop_
_entity.id
_entity.type
_entity.pdbx_description
1 polymer ?
#
loop_
_entity_poly.entity_id
_entity_poly.type
_entity_poly.pdbx_seq_one_letter_code
_entity_poly.pdbx_strand_id
1 'polypeptide(L)'
;MNKERIISLLEEQLLFTRAQNAQLLEQNNKLSEQTQSQALQLVLQSEQLVAQSEHISLLTGRVEELTKSIHSLEQTLVSRNISLEKVKNTRDALGKLISQKSEKISPDTLSEKSGNTEHPEYAPKERGNNNAKRKEYFELEVQEHDIYPSLQGFLPEAARLLKTVDSIRYEYVPPRYIKHINHLHYYLYQGGIVCGKLPATPLLNSSYDASFIAGILQLRYIYSMPVERIVRFFAENGFEMSKSTAHGLIKKTAQLFGILEETLKEAILEDDYLHMDESYYTVLEKGPKSATGKSSCKVYIWAALAARTKLVHFFYENGSRARKVLTDYIKPDYRGAIQCDGFSDYKILETKEYPHVIRLACFQHC
;
A
#
# COMPACT_ATOMS: atom_id res chain seq x y z
N MET A 1 -20.65 51.63 33.29
CA MET A 1 -21.34 50.51 32.61
C MET A 1 -22.63 50.22 33.37
N ASN A 2 -23.81 50.31 32.74
CA ASN A 2 -25.11 50.21 33.42
C ASN A 2 -25.43 48.73 33.74
N LYS A 3 -25.75 48.40 35.00
CA LYS A 3 -25.98 47.02 35.47
C LYS A 3 -27.10 46.32 34.70
N GLU A 4 -28.13 47.06 34.30
CA GLU A 4 -29.27 46.53 33.53
C GLU A 4 -28.84 46.00 32.16
N ARG A 5 -27.87 46.65 31.51
CA ARG A 5 -27.34 46.23 30.20
C ARG A 5 -26.48 44.97 30.31
N ILE A 6 -25.85 44.73 31.47
CA ILE A 6 -25.08 43.50 31.71
C ILE A 6 -26.04 42.33 31.94
N ILE A 7 -27.12 42.55 32.71
CA ILE A 7 -28.15 41.53 32.95
C ILE A 7 -28.81 41.10 31.64
N SER A 8 -29.20 42.06 30.78
CA SER A 8 -29.83 41.74 29.50
C SER A 8 -28.90 40.92 28.57
N LEU A 9 -27.61 41.26 28.53
CA LEU A 9 -26.63 40.53 27.73
C LEU A 9 -26.41 39.09 28.25
N LEU A 10 -26.40 38.91 29.57
CA LEU A 10 -26.27 37.58 30.18
C LEU A 10 -27.52 36.72 29.93
N GLU A 11 -28.72 37.31 29.97
CA GLU A 11 -29.97 36.62 29.64
C GLU A 11 -30.02 36.21 28.17
N GLU A 12 -29.60 37.09 27.26
CA GLU A 12 -29.50 36.80 25.83
C GLU A 12 -28.49 35.67 25.54
N GLN A 13 -27.32 35.73 26.19
CA GLN A 13 -26.31 34.69 26.09
C GLN A 13 -26.82 33.34 26.63
N LEU A 14 -27.54 33.35 27.74
CA LEU A 14 -28.11 32.14 28.34
C LEU A 14 -29.23 31.53 27.49
N LEU A 15 -30.06 32.35 26.83
CA LEU A 15 -31.05 31.90 25.86
C LEU A 15 -30.39 31.29 24.62
N PHE A 16 -29.35 31.95 24.10
CA PHE A 16 -28.58 31.44 22.96
C PHE A 16 -27.93 30.08 23.26
N THR A 17 -27.27 29.95 24.41
CA THR A 17 -26.67 28.67 24.84
C THR A 17 -27.71 27.57 25.02
N ARG A 18 -28.88 27.89 25.58
CA ARG A 18 -29.98 26.91 25.71
C ARG A 18 -30.49 26.42 24.36
N ALA A 19 -30.67 27.33 23.40
CA ALA A 19 -31.08 26.96 22.04
C ALA A 19 -30.04 26.08 21.35
N GLN A 20 -28.76 26.42 21.47
CA GLN A 20 -27.66 25.64 20.91
C GLN A 20 -27.59 24.23 21.54
N ASN A 21 -27.74 24.13 22.86
CA ASN A 21 -27.74 22.84 23.55
C ASN A 21 -28.95 21.97 23.15
N ALA A 22 -30.12 22.56 22.96
CA ALA A 22 -31.30 21.83 22.48
C ALA A 22 -31.08 21.27 21.07
N GLN A 23 -30.47 22.06 20.17
CA GLN A 23 -30.13 21.61 18.82
C GLN A 23 -29.09 20.48 18.82
N LEU A 24 -28.06 20.58 19.67
CA LEU A 24 -27.06 19.52 19.84
C LEU A 24 -27.69 18.22 20.38
N LEU A 25 -28.63 18.33 21.31
CA LEU A 25 -29.33 17.17 21.87
C LEU A 25 -30.19 16.47 20.81
N GLU A 26 -30.87 17.23 19.95
CA GLU A 26 -31.63 16.67 18.83
C GLU A 26 -30.72 15.98 17.79
N GLN A 27 -29.57 16.59 17.48
CA GLN A 27 -28.57 15.97 16.59
C GLN A 27 -28.01 14.67 17.17
N ASN A 28 -27.70 14.64 18.46
CA ASN A 28 -27.22 13.44 19.13
C ASN A 28 -28.25 12.32 19.13
N ASN A 29 -29.53 12.63 19.34
CA ASN A 29 -30.60 11.63 19.27
C ASN A 29 -30.74 11.04 17.86
N LYS A 30 -30.73 11.90 16.82
CA LYS A 30 -30.76 11.44 15.41
C LYS A 30 -29.57 10.55 15.08
N LEU A 31 -28.37 10.92 15.54
CA LEU A 31 -27.16 10.13 15.33
C LEU A 31 -27.23 8.77 16.06
N SER A 32 -27.80 8.75 17.26
CA SER A 32 -28.01 7.52 18.04
C SER A 32 -28.98 6.57 17.33
N GLU A 33 -30.10 7.08 16.82
CA GLU A 33 -31.08 6.30 16.04
C GLU A 33 -30.46 5.74 14.75
N GLN A 34 -29.68 6.56 14.03
CA GLN A 34 -28.96 6.10 12.85
C GLN A 34 -27.96 4.99 13.17
N THR A 35 -27.21 5.13 14.27
CA THR A 35 -26.24 4.13 14.71
C THR A 35 -26.92 2.81 15.07
N GLN A 36 -28.07 2.86 15.76
CA GLN A 36 -28.85 1.66 16.08
C GLN A 36 -29.41 0.98 14.83
N SER A 37 -29.92 1.75 13.87
CA SER A 37 -30.38 1.21 12.58
C SER A 37 -29.26 0.55 11.79
N GLN A 38 -28.07 1.15 11.76
CA GLN A 38 -26.89 0.57 11.10
C GLN A 38 -26.44 -0.72 11.80
N ALA A 39 -26.45 -0.76 13.13
CA ALA A 39 -26.09 -1.95 13.89
C ALA A 39 -27.04 -3.13 13.59
N LEU A 40 -28.35 -2.88 13.53
CA LEU A 40 -29.35 -3.90 13.16
C LEU A 40 -29.14 -4.42 11.73
N GLN A 41 -28.83 -3.53 10.79
CA GLN A 41 -28.55 -3.91 9.40
C GLN A 41 -27.29 -4.80 9.30
N LEU A 42 -26.23 -4.47 10.06
CA LEU A 42 -25.00 -5.28 10.10
C LEU A 42 -25.24 -6.67 10.68
N VAL A 43 -26.08 -6.79 11.71
CA VAL A 43 -26.45 -8.09 12.30
C VAL A 43 -27.16 -8.95 11.25
N LEU A 44 -28.17 -8.42 10.58
CA LEU A 44 -28.89 -9.12 9.50
C LEU A 44 -27.95 -9.55 8.37
N GLN A 45 -27.02 -8.68 7.96
CA GLN A 45 -26.04 -9.01 6.93
C GLN A 45 -25.09 -10.12 7.38
N SER A 46 -24.69 -10.13 8.66
CA SER A 46 -23.83 -11.18 9.22
C SER A 46 -24.50 -12.55 9.23
N GLU A 47 -25.79 -12.61 9.58
CA GLU A 47 -26.59 -13.84 9.54
C GLU A 47 -26.70 -14.38 8.12
N GLN A 48 -26.91 -13.49 7.14
CA GLN A 48 -26.96 -13.87 5.73
C GLN A 48 -25.61 -14.44 5.23
N LEU A 49 -24.49 -13.85 5.65
CA LEU A 49 -23.15 -14.34 5.29
C LEU A 49 -22.85 -15.71 5.89
N VAL A 50 -23.29 -15.96 7.14
CA VAL A 50 -23.17 -17.28 7.77
C VAL A 50 -23.96 -18.33 6.98
N ALA A 51 -25.22 -18.05 6.63
CA ALA A 51 -26.03 -18.96 5.82
C ALA A 51 -25.40 -19.23 4.44
N GLN A 52 -24.81 -18.22 3.80
CA GLN A 52 -24.09 -18.41 2.53
C GLN A 52 -22.83 -19.26 2.70
N SER A 53 -22.08 -19.08 3.79
CA SER A 53 -20.89 -19.88 4.10
C SER A 53 -21.21 -21.36 4.29
N GLU A 54 -22.30 -21.66 5.00
CA GLU A 54 -22.81 -23.03 5.16
C GLU A 54 -23.18 -23.65 3.82
N HIS A 55 -23.85 -22.90 2.95
CA HIS A 55 -24.21 -23.35 1.61
C HIS A 55 -22.97 -23.65 0.74
N ILE A 56 -21.94 -22.79 0.80
CA ILE A 56 -20.67 -23.01 0.10
C ILE A 56 -19.96 -24.26 0.62
N SER A 57 -19.97 -24.50 1.94
CA SER A 57 -19.39 -25.70 2.54
C SER A 57 -20.06 -26.96 2.01
N LEU A 58 -21.39 -26.97 1.94
CA LEU A 58 -22.16 -28.10 1.41
C LEU A 58 -21.87 -28.36 -0.08
N LEU A 59 -21.83 -27.30 -0.90
CA LEU A 59 -21.47 -27.41 -2.31
C LEU A 59 -20.04 -27.92 -2.50
N THR A 60 -19.09 -27.45 -1.68
CA THR A 60 -17.68 -27.89 -1.74
C THR A 60 -17.58 -29.38 -1.44
N GLY A 61 -18.28 -29.87 -0.42
CA GLY A 61 -18.34 -31.30 -0.12
C GLY A 61 -18.91 -32.13 -1.28
N ARG A 62 -19.93 -31.61 -1.97
CA ARG A 62 -20.50 -32.29 -3.15
C ARG A 62 -19.52 -32.34 -4.32
N VAL A 63 -18.76 -31.27 -4.55
CA VAL A 63 -17.71 -31.23 -5.58
C VAL A 63 -16.61 -32.25 -5.27
N GLU A 64 -16.18 -32.38 -4.03
CA GLU A 64 -15.19 -33.38 -3.64
C GLU A 64 -15.68 -34.82 -3.88
N GLU A 65 -16.93 -35.11 -3.53
CA GLU A 65 -17.54 -36.43 -3.75
C GLU A 65 -17.63 -36.79 -5.23
N LEU A 66 -18.06 -35.83 -6.06
CA LEU A 66 -18.11 -35.99 -7.51
C LEU A 66 -16.71 -36.17 -8.11
N THR A 67 -15.72 -35.41 -7.62
CA THR A 67 -14.33 -35.52 -8.07
C THR A 67 -13.75 -36.92 -7.76
N LYS A 68 -14.03 -37.47 -6.57
CA LYS A 68 -13.63 -38.84 -6.21
C LYS A 68 -14.27 -39.88 -7.13
N SER A 69 -15.55 -39.69 -7.46
CA SER A 69 -16.28 -40.58 -8.36
C SER A 69 -15.72 -40.53 -9.80
N ILE A 70 -15.42 -39.34 -10.33
CA ILE A 70 -14.77 -39.16 -11.63
C ILE A 70 -13.41 -39.87 -11.64
N HIS A 71 -12.58 -39.65 -10.62
CA HIS A 71 -11.26 -40.30 -10.55
C HIS A 71 -11.36 -41.83 -10.51
N SER A 72 -12.32 -42.39 -9.77
CA SER A 72 -12.57 -43.84 -9.74
C SER A 72 -13.00 -44.39 -11.11
N LEU A 73 -13.87 -43.67 -11.82
CA LEU A 73 -14.28 -44.03 -13.18
C LEU A 73 -13.11 -43.96 -14.17
N GLU A 74 -12.27 -42.93 -14.09
CA GLU A 74 -11.06 -42.79 -14.91
C GLU A 74 -10.10 -43.97 -14.70
N GLN A 75 -9.82 -44.35 -13.45
CA GLN A 75 -8.98 -45.51 -13.13
C GLN A 75 -9.57 -46.82 -13.70
N THR A 76 -10.89 -46.97 -13.63
CA THR A 76 -11.60 -48.13 -14.18
C THR A 76 -11.51 -48.18 -15.72
N LEU A 77 -11.58 -47.02 -16.39
CA LEU A 77 -11.44 -46.94 -17.85
C LEU A 77 -10.01 -47.25 -18.29
N VAL A 78 -9.00 -46.73 -17.60
CA VAL A 78 -7.59 -47.01 -17.89
C VAL A 78 -7.28 -48.50 -17.75
N SER A 79 -7.72 -49.14 -16.66
CA SER A 79 -7.52 -50.58 -16.45
C SER A 79 -8.24 -51.46 -17.48
N ARG A 80 -9.44 -51.05 -17.92
CA ARG A 80 -10.15 -51.70 -19.04
C ARG A 80 -9.39 -51.54 -20.36
N ASN A 81 -8.86 -50.36 -20.66
CA ASN A 81 -8.09 -50.12 -21.88
C ASN A 81 -6.83 -50.98 -21.95
N ILE A 82 -6.08 -51.09 -20.84
CA ILE A 82 -4.92 -51.98 -20.73
C ILE A 82 -5.33 -53.45 -20.99
N SER A 83 -6.46 -53.88 -20.44
CA SER A 83 -6.99 -55.22 -20.66
C SER A 83 -7.39 -55.45 -22.12
N LEU A 84 -8.00 -54.46 -22.78
CA LEU A 84 -8.34 -54.50 -24.19
C LEU A 84 -7.10 -54.53 -25.10
N GLU A 85 -6.06 -53.77 -24.78
CA GLU A 85 -4.80 -53.82 -25.51
C GLU A 85 -4.12 -55.19 -25.39
N LYS A 86 -4.14 -55.81 -24.20
CA LYS A 86 -3.65 -57.19 -24.03
C LYS A 86 -4.41 -58.16 -24.94
N VAL A 87 -5.74 -58.08 -24.97
CA VAL A 87 -6.57 -58.91 -25.85
C VAL A 87 -6.26 -58.64 -27.33
N LYS A 88 -6.12 -57.38 -27.75
CA LYS A 88 -5.72 -57.02 -29.12
C LYS A 88 -4.35 -57.59 -29.47
N ASN A 89 -3.35 -57.42 -28.61
CA ASN A 89 -1.99 -57.93 -28.83
C ASN A 89 -1.96 -59.46 -28.94
N THR A 90 -2.75 -60.18 -28.13
CA THR A 90 -2.89 -61.64 -28.26
C THR A 90 -3.55 -62.04 -29.58
N ARG A 91 -4.58 -61.31 -30.02
CA ARG A 91 -5.24 -61.51 -31.32
C ARG A 91 -4.30 -61.25 -32.48
N ASP A 92 -3.49 -60.19 -32.42
CA ASP A 92 -2.54 -59.81 -33.46
C ASP A 92 -1.35 -60.79 -33.52
N ALA A 93 -0.89 -61.29 -32.38
CA ALA A 93 0.13 -62.34 -32.31
C ALA A 93 -0.36 -63.66 -32.93
N LEU A 94 -1.62 -64.03 -32.68
CA LEU A 94 -2.27 -65.15 -33.36
C LEU A 94 -2.40 -64.90 -34.87
N GLY A 95 -2.73 -63.67 -35.29
CA GLY A 95 -2.76 -63.28 -36.70
C GLY A 95 -1.39 -63.37 -37.40
N LYS A 96 -0.30 -63.03 -36.70
CA LYS A 96 1.08 -63.16 -37.20
C LYS A 96 1.55 -64.61 -37.30
N LEU A 97 1.10 -65.50 -36.41
CA LEU A 97 1.37 -66.94 -36.52
C LEU A 97 0.68 -67.58 -37.74
N ILE A 98 -0.44 -67.01 -38.19
CA ILE A 98 -1.16 -67.44 -39.40
C ILE A 98 -0.50 -66.87 -40.68
N SER A 99 0.38 -65.87 -40.55
CA SER A 99 1.02 -65.19 -41.68
C SER A 99 2.55 -65.20 -41.56
N GLN A 100 3.20 -66.28 -42.00
CA GLN A 100 4.61 -66.24 -42.39
C GLN A 100 4.82 -66.84 -43.78
N LYS A 101 5.17 -65.97 -44.74
CA LYS A 101 6.07 -66.29 -45.86
C LYS A 101 7.11 -65.18 -46.02
N SER A 102 8.37 -65.59 -45.88
CA SER A 102 9.59 -65.22 -46.63
C SER A 102 10.29 -63.85 -46.44
N GLU A 103 11.55 -63.97 -46.01
CA GLU A 103 12.81 -63.36 -46.54
C GLU A 103 12.97 -61.84 -46.75
N LYS A 104 13.95 -61.22 -46.06
CA LYS A 104 15.37 -61.02 -46.49
C LYS A 104 15.99 -59.67 -46.02
N ILE A 105 17.25 -59.78 -45.57
CA ILE A 105 18.43 -58.90 -45.72
C ILE A 105 18.51 -57.55 -44.97
N SER A 106 19.62 -57.41 -44.23
CA SER A 106 20.20 -56.24 -43.54
C SER A 106 20.98 -55.31 -44.49
N PRO A 107 21.34 -54.06 -44.13
CA PRO A 107 22.59 -53.87 -43.39
C PRO A 107 22.67 -52.66 -42.42
N ASP A 108 23.76 -52.68 -41.66
CA ASP A 108 24.26 -51.78 -40.61
C ASP A 108 24.54 -50.32 -41.02
N THR A 109 24.59 -49.40 -40.05
CA THR A 109 25.72 -48.46 -39.94
C THR A 109 25.97 -48.01 -38.48
N LEU A 110 27.23 -48.15 -38.06
CA LEU A 110 27.83 -47.68 -36.81
C LEU A 110 28.04 -46.14 -36.83
N SER A 111 27.87 -45.48 -35.68
CA SER A 111 28.23 -44.07 -35.47
C SER A 111 29.57 -43.96 -34.73
N GLU A 112 30.48 -43.09 -35.19
CA GLU A 112 31.55 -42.51 -34.37
C GLU A 112 31.60 -40.98 -34.48
N LYS A 113 31.59 -40.34 -33.29
CA LYS A 113 32.35 -39.18 -32.79
C LYS A 113 32.66 -37.98 -33.71
N SER A 114 32.35 -36.77 -33.21
CA SER A 114 33.36 -35.88 -32.59
C SER A 114 32.75 -34.57 -32.10
N GLY A 115 33.28 -34.06 -31.00
CA GLY A 115 32.83 -32.84 -30.33
C GLY A 115 33.50 -31.55 -30.82
N ASN A 116 32.83 -30.45 -30.51
CA ASN A 116 33.35 -29.24 -29.87
C ASN A 116 32.29 -28.16 -30.03
N THR A 117 31.90 -27.50 -28.94
CA THR A 117 31.11 -26.26 -29.07
C THR A 117 31.68 -25.24 -28.11
N GLU A 118 32.15 -24.18 -28.75
CA GLU A 118 32.86 -23.03 -28.21
C GLU A 118 31.99 -22.22 -27.25
N HIS A 119 32.62 -21.58 -26.28
CA HIS A 119 31.98 -20.58 -25.43
C HIS A 119 31.63 -19.33 -26.26
N PRO A 120 30.36 -18.87 -26.28
CA PRO A 120 30.02 -17.65 -27.00
C PRO A 120 30.53 -16.41 -26.26
N GLU A 121 31.18 -15.54 -27.02
CA GLU A 121 31.64 -14.20 -26.63
C GLU A 121 30.51 -13.34 -26.04
N TYR A 122 30.83 -12.62 -24.96
CA TYR A 122 29.90 -11.71 -24.28
C TYR A 122 29.69 -10.43 -25.10
N ALA A 123 28.52 -10.29 -25.71
CA ALA A 123 28.06 -9.04 -26.31
C ALA A 123 27.49 -8.10 -25.22
N PRO A 124 27.82 -6.79 -25.26
CA PRO A 124 27.30 -5.83 -24.29
C PRO A 124 25.78 -5.66 -24.48
N LYS A 125 25.02 -5.94 -23.41
CA LYS A 125 23.55 -5.77 -23.41
C LYS A 125 23.20 -4.29 -23.60
N GLU A 126 22.46 -3.99 -24.67
CA GLU A 126 21.77 -2.72 -24.82
C GLU A 126 20.88 -2.46 -23.60
N ARG A 127 20.96 -1.24 -23.07
CA ARG A 127 20.10 -0.78 -21.97
C ARG A 127 18.68 -0.51 -22.48
N GLY A 128 17.95 -1.57 -22.79
CA GLY A 128 16.50 -1.56 -22.92
C GLY A 128 15.84 -1.98 -21.60
N ASN A 129 14.64 -1.46 -21.31
CA ASN A 129 13.81 -1.90 -20.18
C ASN A 129 13.26 -3.33 -20.43
N ASN A 130 14.12 -4.35 -20.57
CA ASN A 130 13.89 -5.80 -20.61
C ASN A 130 12.51 -6.29 -21.13
N ASN A 131 11.89 -5.65 -22.12
CA ASN A 131 10.48 -5.89 -22.50
C ASN A 131 9.53 -6.07 -21.30
N ALA A 132 9.78 -5.34 -20.21
CA ALA A 132 9.03 -5.48 -18.97
C ALA A 132 7.64 -4.87 -19.12
N LYS A 133 6.65 -5.70 -19.50
CA LYS A 133 5.24 -5.31 -19.51
C LYS A 133 4.72 -5.29 -18.08
N ARG A 134 3.90 -4.28 -17.76
CA ARG A 134 3.22 -4.21 -16.46
C ARG A 134 2.22 -5.37 -16.38
N LYS A 135 2.14 -6.03 -15.23
CA LYS A 135 1.08 -7.02 -14.98
C LYS A 135 -0.27 -6.30 -14.95
N GLU A 136 -1.24 -6.88 -15.64
CA GLU A 136 -2.64 -6.43 -15.63
C GLU A 136 -3.48 -7.47 -14.91
N TYR A 137 -4.44 -7.01 -14.10
CA TYR A 137 -5.39 -7.86 -13.39
C TYR A 137 -6.77 -7.70 -14.04
N PHE A 138 -7.38 -8.82 -14.42
CA PHE A 138 -8.66 -8.85 -15.14
C PHE A 138 -9.86 -9.22 -14.24
N GLU A 139 -9.60 -9.77 -13.05
CA GLU A 139 -10.63 -10.24 -12.10
C GLU A 139 -11.05 -9.17 -11.07
N LEU A 140 -10.49 -7.96 -11.18
CA LEU A 140 -10.82 -6.85 -10.29
C LEU A 140 -12.07 -6.12 -10.76
N GLU A 141 -12.80 -5.50 -9.82
CA GLU A 141 -13.84 -4.52 -10.15
C GLU A 141 -13.24 -3.44 -11.06
N VAL A 142 -13.77 -3.28 -12.27
CA VAL A 142 -13.28 -2.30 -13.24
C VAL A 142 -14.22 -1.11 -13.26
N GLN A 143 -13.67 0.08 -13.06
CA GLN A 143 -14.36 1.34 -13.24
C GLN A 143 -13.73 2.11 -14.40
N GLU A 144 -14.52 2.36 -15.44
CA GLU A 144 -14.09 3.11 -16.62
C GLU A 144 -14.48 4.58 -16.46
N HIS A 145 -13.54 5.47 -16.79
CA HIS A 145 -13.68 6.90 -16.64
C HIS A 145 -13.30 7.59 -17.94
N ASP A 146 -14.27 8.19 -18.63
CA ASP A 146 -14.02 9.02 -19.81
C ASP A 146 -13.62 10.44 -19.40
N ILE A 147 -12.37 10.82 -19.68
CA ILE A 147 -11.82 12.12 -19.30
C ILE A 147 -11.72 13.01 -20.53
N TYR A 148 -12.65 13.98 -20.59
CA TYR A 148 -12.70 15.00 -21.63
C TYR A 148 -11.89 16.26 -21.24
N PRO A 149 -11.44 17.05 -22.23
CA PRO A 149 -10.83 18.36 -22.00
C PRO A 149 -11.71 19.28 -21.16
N SER A 150 -11.14 19.86 -20.09
CA SER A 150 -11.83 20.78 -19.16
C SER A 150 -11.84 22.25 -19.63
N LEU A 151 -11.74 22.50 -20.94
CA LEU A 151 -11.76 23.85 -21.51
C LEU A 151 -13.17 24.45 -21.46
N GLN A 152 -13.25 25.71 -21.05
CA GLN A 152 -14.53 26.43 -20.97
C GLN A 152 -15.13 26.59 -22.37
N GLY A 153 -16.37 26.11 -22.56
CA GLY A 153 -17.04 26.10 -23.87
C GLY A 153 -16.64 24.96 -24.81
N PHE A 154 -15.84 23.98 -24.34
CA PHE A 154 -15.55 22.79 -25.10
C PHE A 154 -16.81 21.93 -25.27
N LEU A 155 -17.20 21.71 -26.52
CA LEU A 155 -18.24 20.75 -26.90
C LEU A 155 -17.58 19.61 -27.68
N PRO A 156 -17.65 18.35 -27.19
CA PRO A 156 -17.06 17.20 -27.86
C PRO A 156 -17.53 17.05 -29.32
N GLU A 157 -18.78 17.41 -29.60
CA GLU A 157 -19.42 17.32 -30.92
C GLU A 157 -18.84 18.30 -31.95
N ALA A 158 -18.35 19.45 -31.49
CA ALA A 158 -17.74 20.48 -32.34
C ALA A 158 -16.23 20.28 -32.53
N ALA A 159 -15.67 19.25 -31.91
CA ALA A 159 -14.24 18.97 -31.91
C ALA A 159 -13.93 17.65 -32.62
N ARG A 160 -12.79 17.58 -33.31
CA ARG A 160 -12.35 16.34 -33.96
C ARG A 160 -11.56 15.49 -32.97
N LEU A 161 -12.03 14.28 -32.66
CA LEU A 161 -11.27 13.30 -31.88
C LEU A 161 -9.99 12.91 -32.64
N LEU A 162 -8.84 13.00 -31.98
CA LEU A 162 -7.55 12.60 -32.51
C LEU A 162 -7.16 11.19 -32.05
N LYS A 163 -7.17 10.95 -30.73
CA LYS A 163 -6.81 9.67 -30.13
C LYS A 163 -7.39 9.54 -28.72
N THR A 164 -7.57 8.31 -28.28
CA THR A 164 -7.82 7.97 -26.87
C THR A 164 -6.59 7.26 -26.32
N VAL A 165 -6.17 7.63 -25.13
CA VAL A 165 -5.03 7.02 -24.43
C VAL A 165 -5.49 6.54 -23.07
N ASP A 166 -5.31 5.25 -22.80
CA ASP A 166 -5.77 4.66 -21.55
C ASP A 166 -4.72 4.79 -20.45
N SER A 167 -5.17 5.13 -19.25
CA SER A 167 -4.35 5.16 -18.04
C SER A 167 -4.96 4.29 -16.96
N ILE A 168 -4.33 3.14 -16.70
CA ILE A 168 -4.77 2.20 -15.68
C ILE A 168 -4.24 2.62 -14.30
N ARG A 169 -5.12 2.59 -13.29
CA ARG A 169 -4.79 2.79 -11.87
C ARG A 169 -5.45 1.72 -11.01
N TYR A 170 -4.78 1.35 -9.92
CA TYR A 170 -5.30 0.43 -8.91
C TYR A 170 -5.50 1.18 -7.60
N GLU A 171 -6.76 1.22 -7.15
CA GLU A 171 -7.17 1.67 -5.84
C GLU A 171 -7.20 0.46 -4.89
N TYR A 172 -6.80 0.67 -3.63
CA TYR A 172 -6.96 -0.33 -2.58
C TYR A 172 -7.95 0.17 -1.54
N VAL A 173 -9.07 -0.54 -1.43
CA VAL A 173 -10.07 -0.33 -0.37
C VAL A 173 -10.13 -1.61 0.43
N PRO A 174 -9.43 -1.73 1.58
CA PRO A 174 -9.30 -2.99 2.30
C PRO A 174 -10.66 -3.71 2.48
N PRO A 175 -10.80 -5.01 2.10
CA PRO A 175 -9.79 -5.91 1.49
C PRO A 175 -9.84 -5.99 -0.06
N ARG A 176 -10.63 -5.14 -0.73
CA ARG A 176 -10.86 -5.16 -2.19
C ARG A 176 -9.94 -4.22 -2.97
N TYR A 177 -9.83 -4.47 -4.27
CA TYR A 177 -9.07 -3.63 -5.21
C TYR A 177 -9.96 -3.21 -6.37
N ILE A 178 -9.86 -1.94 -6.77
CA ILE A 178 -10.60 -1.40 -7.91
C ILE A 178 -9.59 -1.02 -8.99
N LYS A 179 -9.84 -1.47 -10.21
CA LYS A 179 -9.08 -1.08 -11.42
C LYS A 179 -9.80 0.09 -12.09
N HIS A 180 -9.21 1.27 -12.03
CA HIS A 180 -9.67 2.43 -12.79
C HIS A 180 -9.01 2.45 -14.16
N ILE A 181 -9.80 2.44 -15.22
CA ILE A 181 -9.34 2.67 -16.59
C ILE A 181 -9.76 4.08 -16.98
N ASN A 182 -8.80 4.99 -17.05
CA ASN A 182 -9.06 6.37 -17.43
C ASN A 182 -8.81 6.53 -18.93
N HIS A 183 -9.88 6.69 -19.70
CA HIS A 183 -9.84 6.94 -21.13
C HIS A 183 -9.59 8.43 -21.38
N LEU A 184 -8.36 8.78 -21.71
CA LEU A 184 -7.98 10.18 -21.96
C LEU A 184 -8.19 10.54 -23.42
N HIS A 185 -9.18 11.38 -23.69
CA HIS A 185 -9.50 11.78 -25.05
C HIS A 185 -8.73 13.04 -25.46
N TYR A 186 -8.03 12.96 -26.59
CA TYR A 186 -7.35 14.06 -27.25
C TYR A 186 -8.21 14.58 -28.40
N TYR A 187 -8.50 15.88 -28.39
CA TYR A 187 -9.29 16.54 -29.42
C TYR A 187 -8.47 17.62 -30.12
N LEU A 188 -8.77 17.84 -31.40
CA LEU A 188 -8.42 19.05 -32.12
C LEU A 188 -9.60 20.02 -32.00
N TYR A 189 -9.39 21.15 -31.33
CA TYR A 189 -10.40 22.18 -31.13
C TYR A 189 -9.79 23.56 -31.40
N GLN A 190 -10.44 24.34 -32.27
CA GLN A 190 -9.98 25.69 -32.65
C GLN A 190 -8.49 25.76 -33.08
N GLY A 191 -8.00 24.74 -33.78
CA GLY A 191 -6.61 24.67 -34.27
C GLY A 191 -5.58 24.23 -33.22
N GLY A 192 -5.98 23.98 -31.97
CA GLY A 192 -5.12 23.47 -30.89
C GLY A 192 -5.46 22.04 -30.47
N ILE A 193 -4.46 21.32 -29.95
CA ILE A 193 -4.66 19.99 -29.34
C ILE A 193 -5.02 20.21 -27.87
N VAL A 194 -6.16 19.66 -27.46
CA VAL A 194 -6.69 19.78 -26.11
C VAL A 194 -6.90 18.37 -25.53
N CYS A 195 -6.57 18.18 -24.25
CA CYS A 195 -6.71 16.89 -23.57
C CYS A 195 -7.28 17.05 -22.18
N GLY A 196 -7.93 15.99 -21.69
CA GLY A 196 -8.35 15.89 -20.30
C GLY A 196 -7.17 15.94 -19.33
N LYS A 197 -7.46 16.26 -18.06
CA LYS A 197 -6.47 16.20 -16.96
C LYS A 197 -6.71 14.92 -16.17
N LEU A 198 -5.70 14.05 -16.11
CA LEU A 198 -5.73 12.88 -15.23
C LEU A 198 -5.78 13.31 -13.76
N PRO A 199 -6.39 12.48 -12.88
CA PRO A 199 -6.29 12.68 -11.44
C PRO A 199 -4.84 12.80 -10.98
N ALA A 200 -4.60 13.65 -9.98
CA ALA A 200 -3.27 13.81 -9.40
C ALA A 200 -2.81 12.49 -8.78
N THR A 201 -1.57 12.09 -9.04
CA THR A 201 -1.00 10.84 -8.52
C THR A 201 0.24 11.10 -7.68
N PRO A 202 0.44 10.37 -6.58
CA PRO A 202 1.61 10.55 -5.72
C PRO A 202 2.92 10.19 -6.41
N LEU A 203 2.90 9.19 -7.32
CA LEU A 203 4.07 8.73 -8.04
C LEU A 203 3.85 8.82 -9.55
N LEU A 204 4.68 9.63 -10.22
CA LEU A 204 4.67 9.76 -11.67
C LEU A 204 4.88 8.41 -12.34
N ASN A 205 4.10 8.14 -13.40
CA ASN A 205 4.11 6.90 -14.16
C ASN A 205 3.83 5.63 -13.32
N SER A 206 3.22 5.75 -12.14
CA SER A 206 2.77 4.60 -11.36
C SER A 206 1.37 4.15 -11.80
N SER A 207 1.11 2.85 -11.77
CA SER A 207 -0.24 2.29 -11.87
C SER A 207 -0.92 2.17 -10.50
N TYR A 208 -0.23 2.52 -9.42
CA TYR A 208 -0.74 2.42 -8.05
C TYR A 208 -1.15 3.80 -7.54
N ASP A 209 -2.38 3.89 -7.05
CA ASP A 209 -2.92 5.10 -6.45
C ASP A 209 -2.40 5.34 -5.01
N ALA A 210 -2.66 6.53 -4.47
CA ALA A 210 -2.35 6.90 -3.09
C ALA A 210 -2.94 5.92 -2.06
N SER A 211 -4.18 5.48 -2.26
CA SER A 211 -4.84 4.46 -1.41
C SER A 211 -4.03 3.16 -1.33
N PHE A 212 -3.55 2.67 -2.48
CA PHE A 212 -2.76 1.45 -2.59
C PHE A 212 -1.41 1.58 -1.87
N ILE A 213 -0.73 2.71 -2.08
CA ILE A 213 0.54 2.98 -1.41
C ILE A 213 0.33 3.11 0.11
N ALA A 214 -0.71 3.81 0.55
CA ALA A 214 -1.05 3.94 1.96
C ALA A 214 -1.34 2.58 2.60
N GLY A 215 -2.06 1.69 1.90
CA GLY A 215 -2.31 0.32 2.37
C GLY A 215 -1.03 -0.48 2.61
N ILE A 216 -0.06 -0.43 1.68
CA ILE A 216 1.25 -1.09 1.87
C ILE A 216 1.97 -0.51 3.11
N LEU A 217 1.99 0.81 3.25
CA LEU A 217 2.69 1.48 4.34
C LEU A 217 2.05 1.21 5.70
N GLN A 218 0.73 1.21 5.77
CA GLN A 218 -0.02 0.83 6.97
C GLN A 218 0.32 -0.60 7.40
N LEU A 219 0.24 -1.56 6.47
CA LEU A 219 0.63 -2.95 6.74
C LEU A 219 2.09 -3.05 7.19
N ARG A 220 2.99 -2.28 6.57
CA ARG A 220 4.42 -2.32 6.86
C ARG A 220 4.77 -1.71 8.22
N TYR A 221 4.29 -0.52 8.52
CA TYR A 221 4.76 0.30 9.63
C TYR A 221 3.81 0.33 10.81
N ILE A 222 2.50 0.28 10.60
CA ILE A 222 1.52 0.22 11.69
C ILE A 222 1.38 -1.22 12.19
N TYR A 223 1.20 -2.16 11.26
CA TYR A 223 1.02 -3.59 11.60
C TYR A 223 2.33 -4.38 11.61
N SER A 224 3.48 -3.73 11.41
CA SER A 224 4.81 -4.35 11.44
C SER A 224 4.96 -5.58 10.54
N MET A 225 4.21 -5.64 9.44
CA MET A 225 4.17 -6.80 8.56
C MET A 225 5.43 -6.86 7.68
N PRO A 226 6.11 -8.02 7.57
CA PRO A 226 7.18 -8.21 6.59
C PRO A 226 6.65 -8.03 5.16
N VAL A 227 7.44 -7.44 4.26
CA VAL A 227 7.00 -7.15 2.88
C VAL A 227 6.58 -8.41 2.13
N GLU A 228 7.22 -9.54 2.43
CA GLU A 228 6.87 -10.86 1.91
C GLU A 228 5.45 -11.27 2.31
N ARG A 229 5.07 -10.98 3.56
CA ARG A 229 3.73 -11.27 4.08
C ARG A 229 2.69 -10.30 3.51
N ILE A 230 3.05 -9.04 3.28
CA ILE A 230 2.18 -8.06 2.61
C ILE A 230 1.86 -8.52 1.18
N VAL A 231 2.88 -8.93 0.43
CA VAL A 231 2.71 -9.42 -0.95
C VAL A 231 1.83 -10.66 -0.98
N ARG A 232 2.06 -11.61 -0.06
CA ARG A 232 1.22 -12.80 0.06
C ARG A 232 -0.22 -12.45 0.44
N PHE A 233 -0.41 -11.54 1.40
CA PHE A 233 -1.72 -11.05 1.81
C PHE A 233 -2.46 -10.43 0.63
N PHE A 234 -1.81 -9.63 -0.21
CA PHE A 234 -2.45 -9.09 -1.41
C PHE A 234 -2.81 -10.18 -2.43
N ALA A 235 -1.93 -11.17 -2.64
CA ALA A 235 -2.21 -12.29 -3.53
C ALA A 235 -3.40 -13.14 -3.05
N GLU A 236 -3.49 -13.42 -1.74
CA GLU A 236 -4.62 -14.11 -1.11
C GLU A 236 -5.95 -13.34 -1.27
N ASN A 237 -5.90 -12.01 -1.45
CA ASN A 237 -7.05 -11.15 -1.72
C ASN A 237 -7.23 -10.82 -3.22
N GLY A 238 -6.59 -11.56 -4.12
CA GLY A 238 -6.79 -11.43 -5.58
C GLY A 238 -5.89 -10.41 -6.28
N PHE A 239 -4.82 -9.92 -5.64
CA PHE A 239 -3.86 -8.98 -6.23
C PHE A 239 -2.41 -9.49 -6.18
N GLU A 240 -1.94 -10.09 -7.26
CA GLU A 240 -0.56 -10.61 -7.34
C GLU A 240 0.49 -9.52 -7.62
N MET A 241 1.13 -8.96 -6.61
CA MET A 241 2.24 -8.01 -6.79
C MET A 241 3.62 -8.68 -6.67
N SER A 242 4.63 -8.18 -7.37
CA SER A 242 6.02 -8.63 -7.13
C SER A 242 6.63 -7.97 -5.89
N LYS A 243 7.49 -8.70 -5.18
CA LYS A 243 8.20 -8.17 -4.00
C LYS A 243 9.05 -6.93 -4.33
N SER A 244 9.69 -6.89 -5.50
CA SER A 244 10.49 -5.74 -5.93
C SER A 244 9.62 -4.52 -6.17
N THR A 245 8.40 -4.69 -6.69
CA THR A 245 7.43 -3.60 -6.83
C THR A 245 7.02 -3.05 -5.47
N ALA A 246 6.69 -3.91 -4.50
CA ALA A 246 6.33 -3.48 -3.14
C ALA A 246 7.46 -2.67 -2.48
N HIS A 247 8.70 -3.17 -2.51
CA HIS A 247 9.86 -2.42 -2.02
C HIS A 247 10.08 -1.11 -2.78
N GLY A 248 9.90 -1.12 -4.11
CA GLY A 248 10.02 0.06 -4.96
C GLY A 248 9.01 1.14 -4.60
N LEU A 249 7.76 0.76 -4.32
CA LEU A 249 6.71 1.67 -3.85
C LEU A 249 7.09 2.26 -2.49
N ILE A 250 7.40 1.42 -1.49
CA ILE A 250 7.80 1.88 -0.15
C ILE A 250 8.98 2.86 -0.23
N LYS A 251 10.01 2.53 -1.03
CA LYS A 251 11.20 3.38 -1.21
C LYS A 251 10.85 4.73 -1.83
N LYS A 252 10.00 4.75 -2.85
CA LYS A 252 9.59 6.00 -3.51
C LYS A 252 8.76 6.88 -2.58
N THR A 253 7.95 6.29 -1.70
CA THR A 253 7.16 7.08 -0.75
C THR A 253 8.03 7.81 0.27
N ALA A 254 9.23 7.32 0.58
CA ALA A 254 10.15 8.04 1.46
C ALA A 254 10.48 9.45 0.94
N GLN A 255 10.56 9.64 -0.38
CA GLN A 255 10.78 10.96 -0.98
C GLN A 255 9.57 11.88 -0.79
N LEU A 256 8.36 11.34 -0.87
CA LEU A 256 7.13 12.09 -0.63
C LEU A 256 7.02 12.55 0.83
N PHE A 257 7.41 11.68 1.76
CA PHE A 257 7.44 12.03 3.18
C PHE A 257 8.53 13.03 3.54
N GLY A 258 9.62 13.13 2.79
CA GLY A 258 10.64 14.16 3.04
C GLY A 258 10.07 15.59 2.95
N ILE A 259 9.19 15.85 1.98
CA ILE A 259 8.52 17.16 1.86
C ILE A 259 7.57 17.39 3.05
N LEU A 260 6.82 16.35 3.44
CA LEU A 260 5.92 16.43 4.58
C LEU A 260 6.68 16.66 5.90
N GLU A 261 7.82 15.99 6.08
CA GLU A 261 8.69 16.15 7.24
C GLU A 261 9.14 17.61 7.38
N GLU A 262 9.66 18.20 6.30
CA GLU A 262 10.13 19.59 6.30
C GLU A 262 8.99 20.56 6.61
N THR A 263 7.84 20.39 5.96
CA THR A 263 6.65 21.23 6.18
C THR A 263 6.13 21.09 7.62
N LEU A 264 6.11 19.87 8.17
CA LEU A 264 5.65 19.61 9.53
C LEU A 264 6.62 20.18 10.57
N LYS A 265 7.93 20.10 10.33
CA LYS A 265 8.95 20.77 11.14
C LYS A 265 8.70 22.28 11.18
N GLU A 266 8.48 22.91 10.04
CA GLU A 266 8.21 24.35 9.98
C GLU A 266 6.94 24.72 10.76
N ALA A 267 5.83 24.01 10.52
CA ALA A 267 4.56 24.24 11.20
C ALA A 267 4.64 24.07 12.73
N ILE A 268 5.49 23.16 13.22
CA ILE A 268 5.72 23.01 14.66
C ILE A 268 6.52 24.18 15.21
N LEU A 269 7.58 24.61 14.52
CA LEU A 269 8.44 25.72 14.95
C LEU A 269 7.72 27.09 14.95
N GLU A 270 6.55 27.20 14.32
CA GLU A 270 5.68 28.39 14.42
C GLU A 270 4.96 28.51 15.78
N ASP A 271 4.81 27.41 16.52
CA ASP A 271 4.17 27.43 17.84
C ASP A 271 5.15 28.00 18.89
N ASP A 272 4.67 28.92 19.73
CA ASP A 272 5.46 29.54 20.80
C ASP A 272 5.65 28.65 22.04
N TYR A 273 5.09 27.44 22.06
CA TYR A 273 5.26 26.49 23.15
C TYR A 273 5.45 25.06 22.64
N LEU A 274 6.67 24.54 22.84
CA LEU A 274 7.08 23.21 22.41
C LEU A 274 7.37 22.31 23.61
N HIS A 275 7.04 21.04 23.48
CA HIS A 275 7.60 19.97 24.31
C HIS A 275 8.61 19.19 23.48
N MET A 276 9.80 18.97 24.02
CA MET A 276 10.84 18.16 23.37
C MET A 276 11.29 17.03 24.28
N ASP A 277 11.47 15.85 23.69
CA ASP A 277 11.94 14.65 24.38
C ASP A 277 12.76 13.78 23.42
N GLU A 278 13.63 12.95 23.97
CA GLU A 278 14.40 11.97 23.21
C GLU A 278 14.31 10.59 23.83
N SER A 279 13.88 9.62 23.02
CA SER A 279 13.71 8.23 23.43
C SER A 279 14.72 7.34 22.72
N TYR A 280 15.35 6.43 23.46
CA TYR A 280 16.32 5.51 22.90
C TYR A 280 15.71 4.14 22.59
N TYR A 281 16.18 3.54 21.50
CA TYR A 281 15.99 2.13 21.18
C TYR A 281 17.35 1.44 21.07
N THR A 282 17.40 0.16 21.41
CA THR A 282 18.61 -0.64 21.23
C THR A 282 18.52 -1.39 19.90
N VAL A 283 19.45 -1.12 19.00
CA VAL A 283 19.50 -1.73 17.66
C VAL A 283 20.80 -2.49 17.48
N LEU A 284 20.79 -3.47 16.58
CA LEU A 284 21.99 -4.25 16.25
C LEU A 284 22.86 -3.48 15.26
N GLU A 285 24.15 -3.35 15.58
CA GLU A 285 25.13 -2.69 14.72
C GLU A 285 25.61 -3.67 13.65
N LYS A 286 25.47 -3.31 12.37
CA LYS A 286 26.02 -4.09 11.25
C LYS A 286 27.46 -3.63 10.99
N GLY A 287 28.43 -4.25 11.66
CA GLY A 287 29.86 -3.96 11.48
C GLY A 287 30.78 -4.94 12.23
N PRO A 288 32.11 -4.90 11.99
CA PRO A 288 33.06 -5.67 12.78
C PRO A 288 32.92 -5.25 14.25
N LYS A 289 32.88 -6.25 15.14
CA LYS A 289 32.55 -6.15 16.57
C LYS A 289 33.05 -4.84 17.20
N SER A 290 32.15 -4.07 17.82
CA SER A 290 32.49 -3.02 18.77
C SER A 290 33.52 -3.55 19.79
N ALA A 291 34.42 -2.69 20.25
CA ALA A 291 35.49 -3.00 21.21
C ALA A 291 34.99 -3.64 22.52
N THR A 292 33.68 -3.61 22.79
CA THR A 292 33.01 -4.15 23.97
C THR A 292 32.37 -5.53 23.76
N GLY A 293 32.49 -6.14 22.57
CA GLY A 293 31.97 -7.49 22.29
C GLY A 293 30.45 -7.61 22.19
N LYS A 294 29.69 -6.52 22.41
CA LYS A 294 28.24 -6.45 22.25
C LYS A 294 27.89 -5.76 20.93
N SER A 295 27.18 -6.45 20.04
CA SER A 295 26.81 -5.99 18.69
C SER A 295 25.55 -5.11 18.69
N SER A 296 25.36 -4.27 19.71
CA SER A 296 24.15 -3.46 19.89
C SER A 296 24.49 -2.04 20.33
N CYS A 297 23.90 -1.03 19.68
CA CYS A 297 24.06 0.38 20.03
C CYS A 297 22.70 1.00 20.39
N LYS A 298 22.73 2.09 21.18
CA LYS A 298 21.56 2.92 21.42
C LYS A 298 21.41 3.92 20.29
N VAL A 299 20.23 3.97 19.71
CA VAL A 299 19.83 5.02 18.76
C VAL A 299 18.71 5.83 19.35
N TYR A 300 18.74 7.15 19.13
CA TYR A 300 17.77 8.08 19.70
C TYR A 300 16.82 8.58 18.61
N ILE A 301 15.54 8.65 18.95
CA ILE A 301 14.49 9.30 18.17
C ILE A 301 14.06 10.52 18.97
N TRP A 302 14.05 11.68 18.32
CA TRP A 302 13.64 12.93 18.92
C TRP A 302 12.19 13.21 18.59
N ALA A 303 11.46 13.74 19.57
CA ALA A 303 10.08 14.16 19.42
C ALA A 303 9.96 15.65 19.76
N ALA A 304 9.30 16.40 18.90
CA ALA A 304 8.87 17.77 19.16
C ALA A 304 7.34 17.83 19.06
N LEU A 305 6.69 18.35 20.07
CA LEU A 305 5.25 18.52 20.15
C LEU A 305 4.92 20.00 20.28
N ALA A 306 4.18 20.53 19.33
CA ALA A 306 3.58 21.85 19.38
C ALA A 306 2.34 21.84 20.30
N ALA A 307 2.42 22.55 21.42
CA ALA A 307 1.44 22.42 22.50
C ALA A 307 0.07 22.99 22.13
N ARG A 308 0.01 24.02 21.29
CA ARG A 308 -1.23 24.68 20.88
C ARG A 308 -1.84 23.99 19.65
N THR A 309 -1.04 23.74 18.62
CA THR A 309 -1.52 23.12 17.38
C THR A 309 -1.74 21.60 17.51
N LYS A 310 -1.20 20.99 18.58
CA LYS A 310 -1.25 19.54 18.85
C LYS A 310 -0.56 18.71 17.75
N LEU A 311 0.35 19.33 17.00
CA LEU A 311 1.18 18.66 16.00
C LEU A 311 2.40 18.03 16.66
N VAL A 312 2.74 16.80 16.26
CA VAL A 312 3.94 16.09 16.73
C VAL A 312 4.83 15.75 15.55
N HIS A 313 6.12 15.97 15.71
CA HIS A 313 7.14 15.61 14.73
C HIS A 313 8.18 14.71 15.39
N PHE A 314 8.35 13.54 14.79
CA PHE A 314 9.42 12.61 15.15
C PHE A 314 10.52 12.70 14.11
N PHE A 315 11.74 12.95 14.56
CA PHE A 315 12.90 13.05 13.68
C PHE A 315 14.06 12.20 14.18
N TYR A 316 14.88 11.77 13.22
CA TYR A 316 15.93 10.80 13.45
C TYR A 316 17.20 11.22 12.73
N GLU A 317 18.24 11.59 13.49
CA GLU A 317 19.53 12.00 12.95
C GLU A 317 20.58 10.92 13.20
N ASN A 318 20.54 9.85 12.39
CA ASN A 318 21.47 8.73 12.47
C ASN A 318 21.60 8.11 13.88
N GLY A 319 20.56 8.24 14.70
CA GLY A 319 20.51 7.74 16.08
C GLY A 319 21.31 8.56 17.09
N SER A 320 21.78 9.76 16.72
CA SER A 320 22.56 10.63 17.59
C SER A 320 21.70 11.30 18.67
N ARG A 321 22.26 11.38 19.89
CA ARG A 321 21.74 12.22 21.00
C ARG A 321 22.56 13.49 21.21
N ALA A 322 23.44 13.82 20.26
CA ALA A 322 24.33 14.96 20.44
C ALA A 322 23.56 16.27 20.41
N ARG A 323 24.00 17.26 21.20
CA ARG A 323 23.54 18.66 21.15
C ARG A 323 23.30 19.20 19.73
N LYS A 324 24.15 18.82 18.77
CA LYS A 324 24.02 19.27 17.37
C LYS A 324 22.64 18.97 16.79
N VAL A 325 22.05 17.83 17.13
CA VAL A 325 20.71 17.44 16.65
C VAL A 325 19.64 18.42 17.13
N LEU A 326 19.75 18.88 18.39
CA LEU A 326 18.87 19.91 18.95
C LEU A 326 19.09 21.26 18.26
N THR A 327 20.33 21.70 18.08
CA THR A 327 20.66 23.01 17.51
C THR A 327 20.41 23.11 16.00
N ASP A 328 20.44 21.98 15.29
CA ASP A 328 20.06 21.92 13.86
C ASP A 328 18.51 21.92 13.72
N TYR A 329 17.79 21.51 14.77
CA TYR A 329 16.33 21.50 14.79
C TYR A 329 15.74 22.86 15.20
N ILE A 330 16.18 23.41 16.34
CA ILE A 330 15.72 24.70 16.87
C ILE A 330 16.60 25.81 16.31
N LYS A 331 15.99 26.75 15.58
CA LYS A 331 16.72 27.90 15.01
C LYS A 331 17.04 28.93 16.10
N PRO A 332 18.18 29.64 16.04
CA PRO A 332 18.56 30.67 17.03
C PRO A 332 17.56 31.83 17.20
N ASP A 333 16.74 32.08 16.17
CA ASP A 333 15.72 33.12 16.15
C ASP A 333 14.34 32.64 16.65
N TYR A 334 14.21 31.37 17.05
CA TYR A 334 12.97 30.84 17.64
C TYR A 334 12.56 31.66 18.88
N ARG A 335 11.26 31.98 18.98
CA ARG A 335 10.69 32.81 20.03
C ARG A 335 9.58 32.03 20.73
N GLY A 336 9.85 31.58 21.95
CA GLY A 336 8.87 30.78 22.67
C GLY A 336 9.46 30.02 23.86
N ALA A 337 8.60 29.22 24.49
CA ALA A 337 8.99 28.30 25.54
C ALA A 337 9.27 26.90 24.98
N ILE A 338 10.30 26.24 25.50
CA ILE A 338 10.59 24.84 25.21
C ILE A 338 10.63 24.09 26.54
N GLN A 339 9.72 23.16 26.73
CA GLN A 339 9.69 22.24 27.87
C GLN A 339 10.45 20.96 27.52
N CYS A 340 11.48 20.65 28.30
CA CYS A 340 12.32 19.48 28.12
C CYS A 340 12.66 18.83 29.46
N ASP A 341 13.26 17.64 29.42
CA ASP A 341 13.79 16.99 30.61
C ASP A 341 15.05 17.69 31.17
N GLY A 342 15.69 17.06 32.16
CA GLY A 342 16.92 17.55 32.78
C GLY A 342 18.19 17.32 31.95
N PHE A 343 18.11 16.93 30.67
CA PHE A 343 19.29 16.63 29.88
C PHE A 343 20.16 17.88 29.66
N SER A 344 21.47 17.72 29.91
CA SER A 344 22.41 18.84 29.96
C SER A 344 22.54 19.62 28.67
N ASP A 345 22.29 18.97 27.52
CA ASP A 345 22.43 19.64 26.23
C ASP A 345 21.33 20.66 25.96
N TYR A 346 20.15 20.55 26.58
CA TYR A 346 19.12 21.59 26.49
C TYR A 346 19.52 22.89 27.18
N LYS A 347 20.54 22.90 28.05
CA LYS A 347 21.05 24.13 28.68
C LYS A 347 21.59 25.14 27.66
N ILE A 348 21.92 24.71 26.44
CA ILE A 348 22.31 25.62 25.35
C ILE A 348 21.21 26.65 25.04
N LEU A 349 19.94 26.27 25.24
CA LEU A 349 18.78 27.14 25.00
C LEU A 349 18.65 28.28 26.01
N GLU A 350 19.40 28.24 27.12
CA GLU A 350 19.48 29.32 28.12
C GLU A 350 20.65 30.28 27.86
N THR A 351 21.42 30.06 26.80
CA THR A 351 22.60 30.88 26.47
C THR A 351 22.24 32.06 25.58
N LYS A 352 23.22 32.96 25.37
CA LYS A 352 23.07 34.12 24.47
C LYS A 352 22.79 33.74 23.00
N GLU A 353 23.03 32.48 22.61
CA GLU A 353 22.73 31.99 21.27
C GLU A 353 21.21 31.91 21.00
N TYR A 354 20.40 31.74 22.06
CA TYR A 354 18.95 31.62 21.98
C TYR A 354 18.27 32.69 22.87
N PRO A 355 18.42 33.99 22.55
CA PRO A 355 18.05 35.09 23.44
C PRO A 355 16.54 35.22 23.67
N HIS A 356 15.72 34.53 22.89
CA HIS A 356 14.26 34.60 22.92
C HIS A 356 13.59 33.28 23.33
N VAL A 357 14.39 32.30 23.75
CA VAL A 357 13.90 30.98 24.17
C VAL A 357 13.81 30.92 25.69
N ILE A 358 12.68 30.43 26.19
CA ILE A 358 12.48 30.17 27.61
C ILE A 358 12.49 28.66 27.81
N ARG A 359 13.54 28.13 28.45
CA ARG A 359 13.56 26.70 28.80
C ARG A 359 12.71 26.43 30.04
N LEU A 360 11.79 25.48 29.94
CA LEU A 360 10.94 25.01 31.03
C LEU A 360 11.33 23.58 31.40
N ALA A 361 11.30 23.25 32.69
CA ALA A 361 11.52 21.88 33.15
C ALA A 361 10.24 21.04 32.98
N CYS A 362 10.38 19.81 32.48
CA CYS A 362 9.26 18.89 32.38
C CYS A 362 9.00 18.16 33.70
N PHE A 363 7.86 18.45 34.34
CA PHE A 363 7.44 17.79 35.59
C PHE A 363 7.24 16.27 35.46
N GLN A 364 6.98 15.75 34.26
CA GLN A 364 6.77 14.32 34.06
C GLN A 364 8.07 13.51 34.11
N HIS A 365 9.21 14.17 33.90
CA HIS A 365 10.54 13.57 34.01
C HIS A 365 11.21 13.85 35.37
N CYS A 366 10.55 14.61 36.25
CA CYS A 366 11.05 14.99 37.58
C CYS A 366 10.86 13.90 38.64
#